data_AF-A0A3N5Y333-F1
#
_entry.id   AF-A0A3N5Y333-F1
#
_cell.length_a   1.000
_cell.length_b   1.000
_cell.length_c   1.000
_cell.angle_alpha   90.00
_cell.angle_beta   90.00
_cell.angle_gamma   90.00
#
_symmetry.space_group_name_H-M   'P 1'
#
loop_
_entity.id
_entity.type
_entity.pdbx_description
1 polymer ?
#
loop_
_entity_poly.entity_id
_entity_poly.type
_entity_poly.pdbx_seq_one_letter_code
_entity_poly.pdbx_strand_id
1 'polypeptide(L)'
;MKNVKKKWAVASLIVAMGYSTAILANDKAYLYSGDLQYASFCRAVVLDDLRILKASLSRHVGRIAGSEKDVLRRVVQSDGLKCNGKGLIDFSKRRNARQVHTFLTTETR
;
A
#
# COMPACT_ATOMS: atom_id res chain seq x y z
N MET A 1 66.23 8.06 6.30
CA MET A 1 65.13 7.30 5.71
C MET A 1 64.71 6.20 6.67
N LYS A 2 63.48 6.26 7.19
CA LYS A 2 62.66 5.13 7.69
C LYS A 2 61.33 5.73 8.15
N ASN A 3 60.32 5.55 7.30
CA ASN A 3 58.96 6.07 7.41
C ASN A 3 58.16 5.24 8.43
N VAL A 4 57.53 5.88 9.42
CA VAL A 4 56.46 5.23 10.20
C VAL A 4 55.23 6.11 10.15
N LYS A 5 54.20 5.58 9.47
CA LYS A 5 52.97 6.25 9.06
C LYS A 5 51.97 6.25 10.23
N LYS A 6 51.36 7.41 10.49
CA LYS A 6 50.20 7.63 11.37
C LYS A 6 49.06 6.66 11.04
N LYS A 7 48.41 6.09 12.07
CA LYS A 7 47.04 5.57 11.98
C LYS A 7 46.26 6.01 13.23
N TRP A 8 45.37 6.98 13.04
CA TRP A 8 44.37 7.37 14.03
C TRP A 8 43.17 6.43 13.85
N ALA A 9 42.77 5.73 14.91
CA ALA A 9 41.55 4.93 14.93
C ALA A 9 40.39 5.83 15.40
N VAL A 10 39.50 6.19 14.48
CA VAL A 10 38.23 6.85 14.80
C VAL A 10 37.19 5.75 15.04
N ALA A 11 36.77 5.58 16.28
CA ALA A 11 35.69 4.68 16.65
C ALA A 11 34.34 5.39 16.41
N SER A 12 33.66 5.06 15.30
CA SER A 12 32.28 5.48 15.07
C SER A 12 31.32 4.49 15.74
N LEU A 13 30.71 4.94 16.84
CA LEU A 13 29.52 4.32 17.44
C LEU A 13 28.32 4.53 16.50
N ILE A 14 27.88 3.46 15.83
CA ILE A 14 26.63 3.46 15.06
C ILE A 14 25.52 3.04 16.03
N VAL A 15 24.68 4.00 16.42
CA VAL A 15 23.43 3.73 17.14
C VAL A 15 22.44 3.12 16.15
N ALA A 16 22.23 1.81 16.23
CA ALA A 16 21.17 1.14 15.49
C ALA A 16 19.82 1.48 16.15
N MET A 17 19.08 2.44 15.59
CA MET A 17 17.68 2.65 15.92
C MET A 17 16.88 1.44 15.41
N GLY A 18 16.35 0.64 16.35
CA GLY A 18 15.48 -0.48 16.04
C GLY A 18 14.14 0.02 15.48
N TYR A 19 13.88 -0.28 14.21
CA TYR A 19 12.54 -0.13 13.64
C TYR A 19 11.68 -1.29 14.14
N SER A 20 10.74 -1.01 15.05
CA SER A 20 9.73 -1.99 15.47
C SER A 20 8.86 -2.38 14.27
N THR A 21 9.11 -3.53 13.66
CA THR A 21 8.20 -4.13 12.69
C THR A 21 7.04 -4.77 13.44
N ALA A 22 5.96 -4.03 13.63
CA ALA A 22 4.68 -4.59 14.06
C ALA A 22 4.13 -5.49 12.93
N ILE A 23 4.46 -6.79 12.95
CA ILE A 23 3.84 -7.79 12.07
C ILE A 23 2.49 -8.15 12.70
N LEU A 24 1.45 -7.45 12.29
CA LEU A 24 0.06 -7.75 12.63
C LEU A 24 -0.40 -9.03 11.92
N ALA A 25 -0.63 -10.05 12.74
CA ALA A 25 -1.45 -11.25 12.57
C ALA A 25 -1.93 -11.62 11.15
N ASN A 26 -1.43 -12.76 10.70
CA ASN A 26 -1.90 -13.55 9.57
C ASN A 26 -3.34 -14.03 9.80
N ASP A 27 -4.31 -13.39 9.15
CA ASP A 27 -5.66 -13.94 8.98
C ASP A 27 -5.92 -14.16 7.49
N LYS A 28 -5.74 -15.43 7.08
CA LYS A 28 -5.81 -15.98 5.71
C LYS A 28 -4.93 -15.27 4.69
N ALA A 29 -3.83 -15.92 4.33
CA ALA A 29 -2.90 -15.51 3.29
C ALA A 29 -3.57 -15.45 1.90
N TYR A 30 -4.29 -14.37 1.62
CA TYR A 30 -4.56 -13.95 0.26
C TYR A 30 -3.22 -13.46 -0.31
N LEU A 31 -2.60 -14.29 -1.14
CA LEU A 31 -1.39 -13.91 -1.88
C LEU A 31 -1.79 -12.81 -2.88
N TYR A 32 -1.53 -11.56 -2.52
CA TYR A 32 -1.73 -10.43 -3.43
C TYR A 32 -0.58 -10.39 -4.42
N SER A 33 -0.86 -10.68 -5.69
CA SER A 33 0.06 -10.38 -6.80
C SER A 33 -0.25 -8.97 -7.33
N GLY A 34 0.74 -8.06 -7.25
CA GLY A 34 0.63 -6.67 -7.69
C GLY A 34 1.40 -5.67 -6.81
N ASP A 35 0.98 -4.41 -6.82
CA ASP A 35 1.52 -3.36 -5.94
C ASP A 35 1.22 -3.67 -4.48
N LEU A 36 2.18 -4.29 -3.79
CA LEU A 36 2.08 -4.60 -2.35
C LEU A 36 1.86 -3.35 -1.50
N GLN A 37 2.35 -2.20 -1.97
CA GLN A 37 2.15 -0.88 -1.36
C GLN A 37 0.68 -0.45 -1.32
N TYR A 38 -0.18 -1.10 -2.12
CA TYR A 38 -1.60 -0.82 -2.19
C TYR A 38 -2.48 -2.05 -1.88
N ALA A 39 -1.91 -3.08 -1.25
CA ALA A 39 -2.62 -4.31 -0.90
C ALA A 39 -3.88 -4.05 -0.04
N SER A 40 -3.93 -2.96 0.72
CA SER A 40 -5.09 -2.61 1.55
C SER A 40 -6.35 -2.30 0.72
N PHE A 41 -6.22 -1.81 -0.51
CA PHE A 41 -7.37 -1.62 -1.41
C PHE A 41 -7.91 -2.96 -1.91
N CYS A 42 -7.02 -3.87 -2.31
CA CYS A 42 -7.42 -5.23 -2.70
C CYS A 42 -8.03 -5.98 -1.52
N ARG A 43 -7.52 -5.78 -0.31
CA ARG A 43 -8.10 -6.33 0.93
C ARG A 43 -9.51 -5.79 1.19
N ALA A 44 -9.73 -4.49 1.00
CA ALA A 44 -11.05 -3.90 1.15
C ALA A 44 -12.06 -4.56 0.20
N VAL A 45 -11.65 -4.85 -1.05
CA VAL A 45 -12.48 -5.59 -2.01
C VAL A 45 -12.74 -7.03 -1.56
N VAL A 46 -11.71 -7.75 -1.11
CA VAL A 46 -11.86 -9.16 -0.66
C VAL A 46 -12.81 -9.28 0.52
N LEU A 47 -12.79 -8.30 1.43
CA LEU A 47 -13.65 -8.27 2.61
C LEU A 47 -14.98 -7.55 2.37
N ASP A 48 -15.19 -6.97 1.18
CA ASP A 48 -16.29 -6.07 0.86
C ASP A 48 -16.55 -4.98 1.93
N ASP A 49 -15.47 -4.42 2.49
CA ASP A 49 -15.54 -3.49 3.64
C ASP A 49 -15.15 -2.05 3.24
N LEU A 50 -16.16 -1.16 3.23
CA LEU A 50 -15.98 0.26 2.93
C LEU A 50 -15.12 1.01 3.94
N ARG A 51 -15.05 0.57 5.20
CA ARG A 51 -14.22 1.21 6.22
C ARG A 51 -12.75 1.01 5.89
N ILE A 52 -12.38 -0.19 5.46
CA ILE A 52 -11.01 -0.51 5.02
C ILE A 52 -10.68 0.24 3.73
N LEU A 53 -11.65 0.36 2.82
CA LEU A 53 -11.48 1.12 1.57
C LEU A 53 -11.20 2.60 1.87
N LYS A 54 -12.08 3.26 2.64
CA LYS A 54 -11.96 4.67 3.00
C LYS A 54 -10.68 4.95 3.78
N ALA A 55 -10.39 4.14 4.80
CA ALA A 55 -9.13 4.27 5.54
C ALA A 55 -7.90 4.10 4.64
N SER A 56 -7.99 3.27 3.59
CA SER A 56 -6.92 3.15 2.60
C SER A 56 -6.81 4.39 1.73
N LEU A 57 -7.92 5.02 1.31
CA LEU A 57 -7.89 6.31 0.60
C LEU A 57 -7.20 7.38 1.44
N SER A 58 -7.61 7.56 2.71
CA SER A 58 -7.05 8.58 3.61
C SER A 58 -5.54 8.42 3.82
N ARG A 59 -5.08 7.18 4.06
CA ARG A 59 -3.65 6.88 4.27
C ARG A 59 -2.76 7.18 3.06
N HIS A 60 -3.36 7.35 1.90
CA HIS A 60 -2.66 7.57 0.63
C HIS A 60 -2.76 9.02 0.13
N VAL A 61 -3.46 9.88 0.87
CA VAL A 61 -3.44 11.33 0.65
C VAL A 61 -2.03 11.85 0.91
N GLY A 62 -1.57 12.77 0.06
CA GLY A 62 -0.20 13.29 0.06
C GLY A 62 0.83 12.36 -0.57
N ARG A 63 0.55 11.05 -0.66
CA ARG A 63 1.43 10.06 -1.29
C ARG A 63 1.07 9.73 -2.73
N ILE A 64 -0.22 9.49 -3.00
CA ILE A 64 -0.73 9.22 -4.35
C ILE A 64 -1.30 10.50 -4.97
N ALA A 65 -2.08 11.26 -4.20
CA ALA A 65 -2.71 12.50 -4.65
C ALA A 65 -3.07 13.42 -3.47
N GLY A 66 -3.46 14.66 -3.76
CA GLY A 66 -3.74 15.69 -2.75
C GLY A 66 -5.07 15.52 -1.99
N SER A 67 -5.97 14.65 -2.43
CA SER A 67 -7.28 14.42 -1.80
C SER A 67 -7.71 12.97 -1.91
N GLU A 68 -8.59 12.48 -1.03
CA GLU A 68 -9.13 11.11 -1.10
C GLU A 68 -9.82 10.83 -2.43
N LYS A 69 -10.52 11.83 -2.99
CA LYS A 69 -11.18 11.73 -4.29
C LYS A 69 -10.18 11.55 -5.43
N ASP A 70 -9.08 12.29 -5.40
CA ASP A 70 -8.03 12.14 -6.42
C ASP A 70 -7.26 10.83 -6.24
N VAL A 71 -7.03 10.38 -5.00
CA VAL A 71 -6.47 9.06 -4.72
C VAL A 71 -7.36 7.99 -5.34
N LEU A 72 -8.67 8.05 -5.09
CA LEU A 72 -9.65 7.13 -5.67
C LEU A 72 -9.56 7.12 -7.19
N ARG A 73 -9.59 8.31 -7.82
CA ARG A 73 -9.48 8.45 -9.28
C ARG A 73 -8.21 7.80 -9.82
N ARG A 74 -7.06 7.97 -9.16
CA ARG A 74 -5.79 7.36 -9.59
C ARG A 74 -5.79 5.84 -9.46
N VAL A 75 -6.33 5.29 -8.37
CA VAL A 75 -6.29 3.84 -8.15
C VAL A 75 -7.28 3.07 -9.04
N VAL A 76 -8.34 3.71 -9.54
CA VAL A 76 -9.34 3.06 -10.43
C VAL A 76 -9.08 3.27 -11.93
N GLN A 77 -8.09 4.09 -12.30
CA GLN A 77 -7.70 4.30 -13.70
C GLN A 77 -7.20 3.01 -14.37
N SER A 78 -7.22 2.96 -15.70
CA SER A 78 -6.86 1.77 -16.48
C SER A 78 -5.42 1.28 -16.25
N ASP A 79 -4.50 2.21 -16.01
CA ASP A 79 -3.10 2.01 -15.63
C ASP A 79 -2.87 2.11 -14.11
N GLY A 80 -3.95 2.23 -13.34
CA GLY A 80 -3.93 2.32 -11.88
C GLY A 80 -3.70 0.98 -11.19
N LEU A 81 -4.19 0.89 -9.96
CA LEU A 81 -3.96 -0.24 -9.08
C LEU A 81 -4.55 -1.54 -9.63
N LYS A 82 -3.72 -2.58 -9.66
CA LYS A 82 -4.14 -3.93 -10.06
C LYS A 82 -4.16 -4.90 -8.89
N CYS A 83 -5.31 -5.53 -8.69
CA CYS A 83 -5.50 -6.65 -7.78
C CYS A 83 -5.56 -7.94 -8.58
N ASN A 84 -4.58 -8.84 -8.39
CA ASN A 84 -4.50 -10.10 -9.14
C ASN A 84 -4.58 -9.88 -10.66
N GLY A 85 -3.80 -8.90 -11.16
CA GLY A 85 -3.75 -8.53 -12.57
C GLY A 85 -4.97 -7.78 -13.13
N LYS A 86 -5.99 -7.47 -12.31
CA LYS A 86 -7.20 -6.75 -12.73
C LYS A 86 -7.34 -5.41 -12.03
N GLY A 87 -7.90 -4.42 -12.71
CA GLY A 87 -8.25 -3.14 -12.08
C GLY A 87 -9.23 -3.34 -10.93
N LEU A 88 -9.23 -2.40 -9.98
CA LEU A 88 -9.99 -2.51 -8.73
C LEU A 88 -11.50 -2.71 -8.94
N ILE A 89 -12.09 -2.04 -9.95
CA ILE A 89 -13.52 -2.18 -10.30
C ILE A 89 -13.82 -3.59 -10.85
N ASP A 90 -13.02 -4.08 -11.79
CA ASP A 90 -13.21 -5.43 -12.34
C ASP A 90 -12.98 -6.51 -11.30
N PHE A 91 -12.01 -6.30 -10.41
CA PHE A 91 -11.72 -7.20 -9.32
C PHE A 91 -12.88 -7.28 -8.32
N SER A 92 -13.47 -6.13 -7.96
CA SER A 92 -14.65 -6.09 -7.08
C SER A 92 -15.87 -6.78 -7.68
N LYS A 93 -16.10 -6.60 -8.99
CA LYS A 93 -17.16 -7.32 -9.70
C LYS A 93 -16.95 -8.83 -9.66
N ARG A 94 -15.74 -9.31 -9.95
CA ARG A 94 -15.43 -10.76 -9.94
C ARG A 94 -15.53 -11.39 -8.56
N ARG A 95 -15.27 -10.63 -7.50
CA ARG A 95 -15.37 -11.08 -6.11
C ARG A 95 -16.77 -10.98 -5.53
N ASN A 96 -17.75 -10.47 -6.28
CA ASN A 96 -19.09 -10.13 -5.77
C ASN A 96 -19.05 -9.19 -4.54
N ALA A 97 -18.07 -8.28 -4.51
CA ALA A 97 -17.94 -7.28 -3.45
C ALA A 97 -18.95 -6.15 -3.69
N ARG A 98 -20.20 -6.35 -3.26
CA ARG A 98 -21.34 -5.53 -3.65
C ARG A 98 -21.22 -4.10 -3.13
N GLN A 99 -20.84 -3.92 -1.87
CA GLN A 99 -20.74 -2.60 -1.25
C GLN A 99 -19.59 -1.80 -1.88
N VAL A 100 -18.41 -2.41 -1.96
CA VAL A 100 -17.22 -1.79 -2.53
C VAL A 100 -17.42 -1.53 -4.01
N HIS A 101 -17.97 -2.47 -4.78
CA HIS A 101 -18.22 -2.26 -6.21
C HIS A 101 -19.15 -1.07 -6.44
N THR A 102 -20.27 -1.01 -5.70
CA THR A 102 -21.24 0.10 -5.81
C THR A 102 -20.57 1.43 -5.49
N PHE A 103 -19.81 1.50 -4.41
CA PHE A 103 -19.07 2.71 -4.03
C PHE A 103 -18.09 3.13 -5.13
N LEU A 104 -17.25 2.20 -5.61
CA LEU A 104 -16.26 2.49 -6.64
C LEU A 104 -16.95 3.02 -7.91
N THR A 105 -18.03 2.39 -8.39
CA THR A 105 -18.72 2.85 -9.61
C THR A 105 -19.48 4.16 -9.46
N THR A 106 -19.88 4.51 -8.23
CA THR A 106 -20.64 5.74 -7.96
C THR A 106 -19.70 6.94 -7.82
N GLU A 107 -18.62 6.78 -7.07
CA GLU A 107 -17.68 7.86 -6.76
C GLU A 107 -16.67 8.15 -7.89
N THR A 108 -16.58 7.26 -8.88
CA THR A 108 -15.74 7.46 -10.07
C THR A 108 -16.48 8.06 -11.26
N ARG A 109 -17.80 8.26 -11.15
CA ARG A 109 -18.62 8.90 -12.17
C ARG A 109 -18.54 10.42 -12.04
#